data_AF-A0AAN1D3M1-F1
#
_entry.id   AF-A0AAN1D3M1-F1
#
_cell.length_a   1.000
_cell.length_b   1.000
_cell.length_c   1.000
_cell.angle_alpha   90.00
_cell.angle_beta   90.00
_cell.angle_gamma   90.00
#
_symmetry.space_group_name_H-M   'P 1'
#
loop_
_entity.id
_entity.type
_entity.pdbx_description
1 polymer ?
#
loop_
_entity_poly.entity_id
_entity_poly.type
_entity_poly.pdbx_seq_one_letter_code
_entity_poly.pdbx_strand_id
1 'polypeptide(L)'
;MSSLVPQLTADGSYTFFSEEFQEHFHSQVGAKREAEEKFLLPCRIAELAQQPQLRLLDVCYGLGHNTAAALTEIWRVNPHCQVTLFALEKDQAIALDSLQQNILAAYPKTVVSLLRELSENLQIETSLFKAQLLTGDARQTIQRVIQADFQADAIFLDPFSPPKCPQLWTMEFLNLVAQCLASDGYLATYSCAAAVRVALQAAGLQLGKTPGVGRKSPGTLARFIPENLTPLSQQEQEHLLTNAAIAYRDPTLRDDADTILQRRRDEQQSSQRESTSHWKKRWSALNSTAPENDAHSPTTK
;
A
#
# COMPACT_ATOMS: atom_id res chain seq x y z
N MET A 1 8.41 0.54 25.86
CA MET A 1 7.81 1.26 24.73
C MET A 1 6.83 2.27 25.31
N SER A 2 6.91 3.53 24.90
CA SER A 2 5.88 4.53 25.22
C SER A 2 4.54 4.03 24.66
N SER A 3 3.47 4.02 25.47
CA SER A 3 2.16 3.54 25.03
C SER A 3 1.70 4.34 23.81
N LEU A 4 1.42 3.65 22.69
CA LEU A 4 0.82 4.29 21.51
C LEU A 4 -0.56 4.84 21.91
N VAL A 5 -0.77 6.14 21.72
CA VAL A 5 -2.03 6.82 22.06
C VAL A 5 -2.96 6.80 20.85
N PRO A 6 -4.20 6.28 20.96
CA PRO A 6 -5.18 6.30 19.88
C PRO A 6 -5.52 7.73 19.48
N GLN A 7 -5.58 7.97 18.18
CA GLN A 7 -6.04 9.23 17.62
C GLN A 7 -7.26 8.98 16.75
N LEU A 8 -8.36 9.66 17.08
CA LEU A 8 -9.59 9.59 16.32
C LEU A 8 -9.38 10.24 14.95
N THR A 9 -9.78 9.54 13.89
CA THR A 9 -9.74 10.03 12.52
C THR A 9 -11.12 10.57 12.10
N ALA A 10 -11.18 11.31 10.99
CA ALA A 10 -12.40 12.00 10.57
C ALA A 10 -13.56 11.07 10.13
N ASP A 11 -13.29 9.78 9.85
CA ASP A 11 -14.33 8.79 9.54
C ASP A 11 -14.84 8.02 10.78
N GLY A 12 -14.35 8.35 11.98
CA GLY A 12 -14.72 7.70 13.23
C GLY A 12 -13.89 6.45 13.58
N SER A 13 -12.95 6.04 12.73
CA SER A 13 -11.94 5.04 13.07
C SER A 13 -10.76 5.66 13.82
N TYR A 14 -9.83 4.84 14.30
CA TYR A 14 -8.65 5.30 15.05
C TYR A 14 -7.35 4.96 14.33
N THR A 15 -6.30 5.74 14.58
CA THR A 15 -4.91 5.45 14.16
C THR A 15 -3.98 5.64 15.35
N PHE A 16 -2.73 5.17 15.24
CA PHE A 16 -1.64 5.59 16.11
C PHE A 16 -0.69 6.56 15.39
N PHE A 17 0.13 7.26 16.17
CA PHE A 17 1.30 7.99 15.68
C PHE A 17 2.56 7.20 16.08
N SER A 18 3.42 6.92 15.11
CA SER A 18 4.72 6.31 15.38
C SER A 18 5.76 7.39 15.63
N GLU A 19 6.29 7.44 16.85
CA GLU A 19 7.41 8.33 17.19
C GLU A 19 8.71 7.92 16.46
N GLU A 20 8.89 6.63 16.15
CA GLU A 20 10.06 6.15 15.39
C GLU A 20 10.05 6.71 13.96
N PHE A 21 8.90 6.69 13.29
CA PHE A 21 8.77 7.12 11.90
C PHE A 21 8.30 8.57 11.74
N GLN A 22 7.84 9.20 12.82
CA GLN A 22 7.23 10.54 12.83
C GLN A 22 6.05 10.66 11.84
N GLU A 23 5.23 9.60 11.77
CA GLU A 23 4.08 9.46 10.88
C GLU A 23 2.92 8.73 11.58
N HIS A 24 1.69 8.97 11.14
CA HIS A 24 0.54 8.17 11.54
C HIS A 24 0.54 6.82 10.79
N PHE A 25 0.04 5.77 11.44
CA PHE A 25 -0.13 4.46 10.80
C PHE A 25 -1.14 4.50 9.65
N HIS A 26 -2.21 5.28 9.79
CA HIS A 26 -3.16 5.58 8.73
C HIS A 26 -3.46 7.09 8.67
N SER A 27 -3.98 7.54 7.54
CA SER A 27 -4.33 8.95 7.33
C SER A 27 -5.42 9.39 8.31
N GLN A 28 -5.28 10.61 8.82
CA GLN A 28 -6.23 11.22 9.76
C GLN A 28 -7.63 11.47 9.17
N VAL A 29 -7.79 11.32 7.85
CA VAL A 29 -9.10 11.40 7.19
C VAL A 29 -9.96 10.17 7.49
N GLY A 30 -9.34 9.03 7.81
CA GLY A 30 -10.07 7.80 8.10
C GLY A 30 -9.29 6.54 7.74
N ALA A 31 -8.95 5.72 8.73
CA ALA A 31 -8.22 4.46 8.52
C ALA A 31 -9.07 3.41 7.80
N LYS A 32 -10.37 3.33 8.12
CA LYS A 32 -11.29 2.43 7.42
C LYS A 32 -11.50 2.86 5.97
N ARG A 33 -11.80 4.14 5.74
CA ARG A 33 -11.99 4.66 4.39
C ARG A 33 -10.72 4.50 3.54
N GLU A 34 -9.55 4.70 4.13
CA GLU A 34 -8.28 4.48 3.44
C GLU A 34 -8.08 3.02 3.03
N ALA A 35 -8.32 2.06 3.93
CA ALA A 35 -8.28 0.64 3.60
C ALA A 35 -9.19 0.32 2.40
N GLU A 36 -10.42 0.83 2.41
CA GLU A 36 -11.40 0.61 1.35
C GLU A 36 -10.98 1.26 0.01
N GLU A 37 -10.62 2.54 0.03
CA GLU A 37 -10.36 3.34 -1.18
C GLU A 37 -8.98 3.10 -1.80
N LYS A 38 -7.96 2.80 -0.98
CA LYS A 38 -6.57 2.63 -1.45
C LYS A 38 -6.19 1.19 -1.72
N PHE A 39 -6.87 0.23 -1.09
CA PHE A 39 -6.51 -1.19 -1.19
C PHE A 39 -7.65 -2.04 -1.75
N LEU A 40 -8.80 -2.10 -1.09
CA LEU A 40 -9.88 -3.02 -1.48
C LEU A 40 -10.45 -2.72 -2.87
N LEU A 41 -10.86 -1.47 -3.10
CA LEU A 41 -11.46 -1.07 -4.38
C LEU A 41 -10.45 -1.22 -5.52
N PRO A 42 -9.19 -0.74 -5.43
CA PRO A 42 -8.19 -0.95 -6.48
C PRO A 42 -7.84 -2.42 -6.72
N CYS A 43 -7.75 -3.25 -5.68
CA CYS A 43 -7.51 -4.68 -5.81
C CYS A 43 -8.75 -5.47 -6.22
N ARG A 44 -9.91 -4.82 -6.37
CA ARG A 44 -11.19 -5.44 -6.76
C ARG A 44 -11.57 -6.61 -5.85
N ILE A 45 -11.36 -6.45 -4.54
CA ILE A 45 -11.60 -7.51 -3.55
C ILE A 45 -13.03 -8.07 -3.63
N ALA A 46 -14.03 -7.22 -3.84
CA ALA A 46 -15.42 -7.66 -3.98
C ALA A 46 -15.64 -8.61 -5.17
N GLU A 47 -14.89 -8.44 -6.26
CA GLU A 47 -15.00 -9.31 -7.42
C GLU A 47 -14.22 -10.61 -7.22
N LEU A 48 -13.01 -10.50 -6.69
CA LEU A 48 -12.19 -11.66 -6.33
C LEU A 48 -12.90 -12.57 -5.32
N ALA A 49 -13.67 -11.99 -4.39
CA ALA A 49 -14.45 -12.72 -3.39
C ALA A 49 -15.55 -13.62 -3.98
N GLN A 50 -15.93 -13.44 -5.25
CA GLN A 50 -16.86 -14.37 -5.93
C GLN A 50 -16.25 -15.77 -6.12
N GLN A 51 -14.92 -15.88 -6.07
CA GLN A 51 -14.22 -17.16 -6.10
C GLN A 51 -14.38 -17.90 -4.75
N PRO A 52 -14.28 -19.25 -4.74
CA PRO A 52 -14.41 -20.03 -3.51
C PRO A 52 -13.24 -19.85 -2.54
N GLN A 53 -12.09 -19.38 -3.03
CA GLN A 53 -10.88 -19.18 -2.24
C GLN A 53 -10.22 -17.86 -2.63
N LEU A 54 -9.59 -17.20 -1.65
CA LEU A 54 -8.82 -15.99 -1.88
C LEU A 54 -7.55 -15.96 -1.03
N ARG A 55 -6.44 -15.58 -1.65
CA ARG A 55 -5.11 -15.49 -1.03
C ARG A 55 -4.70 -14.03 -0.90
N LEU A 56 -4.39 -13.61 0.31
CA LEU A 56 -4.02 -12.24 0.63
C LEU A 56 -2.60 -12.18 1.20
N LEU A 57 -1.87 -11.13 0.88
CA LEU A 57 -0.62 -10.75 1.55
C LEU A 57 -0.73 -9.30 2.05
N ASP A 58 -0.62 -9.11 3.36
CA ASP A 58 -0.65 -7.80 4.01
C ASP A 58 0.77 -7.43 4.47
N VAL A 59 1.42 -6.48 3.80
CA VAL A 59 2.79 -6.05 4.10
C VAL A 59 2.73 -4.77 4.95
N CYS A 60 3.27 -4.86 6.16
CA CYS A 60 3.07 -3.88 7.25
C CYS A 60 1.64 -3.90 7.78
N TYR A 61 1.26 -5.06 8.32
CA TYR A 61 -0.05 -5.30 8.90
C TYR A 61 -0.50 -4.22 9.89
N GLY A 62 0.42 -3.69 10.70
CA GLY A 62 0.19 -2.59 11.61
C GLY A 62 -1.00 -2.84 12.52
N LEU A 63 -2.06 -2.05 12.33
CA LEU A 63 -3.27 -2.10 13.15
C LEU A 63 -4.28 -3.16 12.70
N GLY A 64 -4.08 -3.76 11.52
CA GLY A 64 -4.97 -4.75 10.92
C GLY A 64 -6.14 -4.17 10.13
N HIS A 65 -6.17 -2.87 9.81
CA HIS A 65 -7.28 -2.23 9.09
C HIS A 65 -7.51 -2.82 7.69
N ASN A 66 -6.43 -3.00 6.91
CA ASN A 66 -6.52 -3.52 5.54
C ASN A 66 -7.07 -4.95 5.54
N THR A 67 -6.49 -5.83 6.37
CA THR A 67 -7.00 -7.18 6.58
C THR A 67 -8.45 -7.20 7.09
N ALA A 68 -8.79 -6.40 8.11
CA ALA A 68 -10.16 -6.36 8.67
C ALA A 68 -11.19 -5.91 7.64
N ALA A 69 -10.87 -4.89 6.85
CA ALA A 69 -11.71 -4.42 5.76
C ALA A 69 -11.88 -5.51 4.71
N ALA A 70 -10.78 -6.15 4.27
CA ALA A 70 -10.81 -7.20 3.26
C ALA A 70 -11.69 -8.39 3.70
N LEU A 71 -11.48 -8.93 4.90
CA LEU A 71 -12.29 -10.04 5.44
C LEU A 71 -13.76 -9.67 5.54
N THR A 72 -14.06 -8.44 5.98
CA THR A 72 -15.43 -7.93 6.05
C THR A 72 -16.09 -7.92 4.68
N GLU A 73 -15.40 -7.40 3.67
CA GLU A 73 -15.94 -7.30 2.31
C GLU A 73 -16.06 -8.67 1.64
N ILE A 74 -15.05 -9.53 1.80
CA ILE A 74 -15.04 -10.89 1.23
C ILE A 74 -16.24 -11.68 1.73
N TRP A 75 -16.45 -11.76 3.05
CA TRP A 75 -17.56 -12.55 3.60
C TRP A 75 -18.92 -11.85 3.49
N ARG A 76 -18.95 -10.54 3.24
CA ARG A 76 -20.18 -9.85 2.82
C ARG A 76 -20.60 -10.28 1.42
N VAL A 77 -19.65 -10.44 0.49
CA VAL A 77 -19.93 -10.88 -0.89
C VAL A 77 -20.16 -12.38 -0.97
N ASN A 78 -19.30 -13.17 -0.33
CA ASN A 78 -19.33 -14.63 -0.34
C ASN A 78 -19.03 -15.17 1.07
N PRO A 79 -20.08 -15.46 1.87
CA PRO A 79 -19.94 -15.98 3.24
C PRO A 79 -19.21 -17.33 3.35
N HIS A 80 -18.97 -18.02 2.24
CA HIS A 80 -18.30 -19.32 2.18
C HIS A 80 -16.91 -19.25 1.56
N CYS A 81 -16.43 -18.07 1.18
CA CYS A 81 -15.07 -17.90 0.65
C CYS A 81 -14.04 -18.27 1.71
N GLN A 82 -13.12 -19.17 1.36
CA GLN A 82 -11.98 -19.53 2.19
C GLN A 82 -10.85 -18.54 1.96
N VAL A 83 -10.41 -17.87 3.01
CA VAL A 83 -9.33 -16.89 2.92
C VAL A 83 -8.05 -17.45 3.51
N THR A 84 -6.96 -17.42 2.74
CA THR A 84 -5.60 -17.67 3.24
C THR A 84 -4.82 -16.36 3.27
N LEU A 85 -4.21 -16.02 4.41
CA LEU A 85 -3.50 -14.77 4.60
C LEU A 85 -2.06 -15.00 5.12
N PHE A 86 -1.10 -14.33 4.50
CA PHE A 86 0.15 -13.99 5.16
C PHE A 86 0.14 -12.49 5.51
N ALA A 87 0.48 -12.16 6.75
CA ALA A 87 0.65 -10.80 7.21
C ALA A 87 2.09 -10.61 7.71
N LEU A 88 2.76 -9.53 7.30
CA LEU A 88 4.13 -9.20 7.73
C LEU A 88 4.08 -7.99 8.66
N GLU A 89 4.64 -8.12 9.86
CA GLU A 89 4.71 -7.02 10.83
C GLU A 89 6.06 -7.06 11.55
N LYS A 90 6.69 -5.90 11.76
CA LYS A 90 7.95 -5.83 12.50
C LYS A 90 7.73 -6.16 13.97
N ASP A 91 6.68 -5.61 14.57
CA ASP A 91 6.41 -5.73 16.00
C ASP A 91 4.97 -6.19 16.28
N GLN A 92 4.85 -7.42 16.81
CA GLN A 92 3.58 -8.01 17.24
C GLN A 92 2.82 -7.13 18.23
N ALA A 93 3.53 -6.36 19.07
CA ALA A 93 2.92 -5.52 20.08
C ALA A 93 1.98 -4.49 19.46
N ILE A 94 2.26 -3.99 18.24
CA ILE A 94 1.41 -3.02 17.54
C ILE A 94 0.03 -3.61 17.24
N ALA A 95 0.00 -4.85 16.74
CA ALA A 95 -1.24 -5.56 16.43
C ALA A 95 -2.06 -5.85 17.71
N LEU A 96 -1.39 -6.26 18.78
CA LEU A 96 -2.02 -6.50 20.09
C LEU A 96 -2.57 -5.21 20.69
N ASP A 97 -1.81 -4.12 20.67
CA ASP A 97 -2.22 -2.80 21.17
C ASP A 97 -3.44 -2.28 20.41
N SER A 98 -3.47 -2.45 19.08
CA SER A 98 -4.64 -2.10 18.25
C SER A 98 -5.92 -2.75 18.77
N LEU A 99 -5.86 -4.04 19.12
CA LEU A 99 -6.99 -4.81 19.61
C LEU A 99 -7.36 -4.50 21.06
N GLN A 100 -6.39 -4.22 21.92
CA GLN A 100 -6.63 -3.80 23.31
C GLN A 100 -7.31 -2.44 23.35
N GLN A 101 -6.95 -1.55 22.43
CA GLN A 101 -7.47 -0.18 22.37
C GLN A 101 -8.72 -0.04 21.48
N ASN A 102 -9.32 -1.16 21.05
CA ASN A 102 -10.54 -1.21 20.24
C ASN A 102 -10.46 -0.41 18.91
N ILE A 103 -9.27 -0.32 18.31
CA ILE A 103 -9.05 0.41 17.05
C ILE A 103 -9.94 -0.14 15.92
N LEU A 104 -10.13 -1.46 15.90
CA LEU A 104 -10.93 -2.17 14.91
C LEU A 104 -12.44 -2.24 15.25
N ALA A 105 -12.94 -1.43 16.19
CA ALA A 105 -14.35 -1.49 16.63
C ALA A 105 -15.38 -1.20 15.52
N ALA A 106 -14.97 -0.57 14.43
CA ALA A 106 -15.83 -0.27 13.28
C ALA A 106 -16.09 -1.49 12.36
N TYR A 107 -15.44 -2.65 12.61
CA TYR A 107 -15.60 -3.88 11.84
C TYR A 107 -16.46 -4.92 12.57
N PRO A 108 -17.02 -5.94 11.88
CA PRO A 108 -17.80 -6.98 12.52
C PRO A 108 -17.04 -7.69 13.63
N LYS A 109 -17.71 -7.94 14.76
CA LYS A 109 -17.10 -8.59 15.93
C LYS A 109 -16.48 -9.96 15.61
N THR A 110 -17.05 -10.69 14.65
CA THR A 110 -16.51 -11.97 14.17
C THR A 110 -15.14 -11.80 13.54
N VAL A 111 -14.97 -10.81 12.65
CA VAL A 111 -13.68 -10.47 12.04
C VAL A 111 -12.68 -10.02 13.10
N VAL A 112 -13.09 -9.11 13.99
CA VAL A 112 -12.20 -8.63 15.07
C VAL A 112 -11.74 -9.77 15.99
N SER A 113 -12.59 -10.77 16.24
CA SER A 113 -12.22 -11.94 17.05
C SER A 113 -11.19 -12.82 16.36
N LEU A 114 -11.30 -13.04 15.05
CA LEU A 114 -10.32 -13.79 14.28
C LEU A 114 -8.96 -13.07 14.25
N LEU A 115 -8.96 -11.74 14.09
CA LEU A 115 -7.73 -10.94 14.12
C LEU A 115 -7.11 -10.86 15.51
N ARG A 116 -7.93 -10.97 16.56
CA ARG A 116 -7.45 -11.13 17.93
C ARG A 116 -6.68 -12.42 18.11
N GLU A 117 -7.30 -13.54 17.73
CA GLU A 117 -6.66 -14.84 17.81
C GLU A 117 -5.39 -14.92 16.95
N LEU A 118 -5.41 -14.37 15.73
CA LEU A 118 -4.22 -14.25 14.88
C LEU A 118 -3.10 -13.44 15.55
N SER A 119 -3.42 -12.29 16.14
CA SER A 119 -2.43 -11.42 16.79
C SER A 119 -1.86 -12.04 18.06
N GLU A 120 -2.67 -12.78 18.82
CA GLU A 120 -2.25 -13.45 20.07
C GLU A 120 -1.40 -14.69 19.80
N ASN A 121 -1.77 -15.51 18.80
CA ASN A 121 -1.15 -16.79 18.54
C ASN A 121 -0.19 -16.81 17.35
N LEU A 122 -0.06 -15.69 16.62
CA LEU A 122 0.69 -15.54 15.36
C LEU A 122 0.20 -16.41 14.19
N GLN A 123 -0.83 -17.21 14.41
CA GLN A 123 -1.47 -18.03 13.40
C GLN A 123 -2.89 -18.37 13.84
N ILE A 124 -3.73 -18.67 12.87
CA ILE A 124 -5.09 -19.16 13.07
C ILE A 124 -5.47 -20.09 11.92
N GLU A 125 -6.25 -21.13 12.21
CA GLU A 125 -6.82 -22.00 11.21
C GLU A 125 -8.24 -22.39 11.60
N THR A 126 -9.19 -22.02 10.75
CA THR A 126 -10.61 -22.35 10.82
C THR A 126 -11.07 -22.91 9.47
N SER A 127 -12.35 -23.27 9.34
CA SER A 127 -12.89 -23.76 8.07
C SER A 127 -12.92 -22.70 6.95
N LEU A 128 -12.92 -21.40 7.29
CA LEU A 128 -13.03 -20.29 6.33
C LEU A 128 -11.83 -19.35 6.34
N PHE A 129 -10.94 -19.45 7.33
CA PHE A 129 -9.82 -18.54 7.48
C PHE A 129 -8.58 -19.27 7.99
N LYS A 130 -7.50 -19.17 7.22
CA LYS A 130 -6.16 -19.61 7.60
C LYS A 130 -5.21 -18.43 7.49
N ALA A 131 -4.50 -18.10 8.56
CA ALA A 131 -3.56 -16.99 8.51
C ALA A 131 -2.30 -17.21 9.34
N GLN A 132 -1.22 -16.56 8.92
CA GLN A 132 0.02 -16.43 9.69
C GLN A 132 0.44 -14.95 9.75
N LEU A 133 0.73 -14.48 10.95
CA LEU A 133 1.34 -13.18 11.23
C LEU A 133 2.84 -13.40 11.45
N LEU A 134 3.64 -13.09 10.44
CA LEU A 134 5.08 -13.25 10.48
C LEU A 134 5.73 -12.00 11.08
N THR A 135 6.32 -12.17 12.26
CA THR A 135 6.92 -11.08 13.02
C THR A 135 8.40 -10.89 12.70
N GLY A 136 8.84 -9.65 12.61
CA GLY A 136 10.22 -9.24 12.31
C GLY A 136 10.34 -8.44 11.00
N ASP A 137 11.58 -8.16 10.61
CA ASP A 137 11.86 -7.37 9.40
C ASP A 137 11.22 -8.01 8.17
N ALA A 138 10.33 -7.27 7.49
CA ALA A 138 9.62 -7.73 6.30
C ALA A 138 10.56 -8.20 5.20
N ARG A 139 11.77 -7.63 5.09
CA ARG A 139 12.81 -8.06 4.13
C ARG A 139 13.25 -9.51 4.36
N GLN A 140 13.15 -10.00 5.60
CA GLN A 140 13.48 -11.36 5.99
C GLN A 140 12.24 -12.26 6.05
N THR A 141 11.13 -11.78 6.63
CA THR A 141 9.93 -12.61 6.79
C THR A 141 9.25 -12.95 5.47
N ILE A 142 9.36 -12.08 4.45
CA ILE A 142 8.81 -12.36 3.11
C ILE A 142 9.44 -13.61 2.45
N GLN A 143 10.67 -13.97 2.83
CA GLN A 143 11.31 -15.18 2.32
C GLN A 143 10.53 -16.44 2.71
N ARG A 144 9.83 -16.44 3.85
CA ARG A 144 8.97 -17.56 4.26
C ARG A 144 7.72 -17.68 3.38
N VAL A 145 7.19 -16.55 2.91
CA VAL A 145 6.06 -16.51 1.97
C VAL A 145 6.49 -17.09 0.61
N ILE A 146 7.67 -16.70 0.13
CA ILE A 146 8.26 -17.23 -1.10
C ILE A 146 8.54 -18.73 -0.98
N GLN A 147 9.14 -19.17 0.13
CA GLN A 147 9.42 -20.59 0.38
C GLN A 147 8.16 -21.45 0.47
N ALA A 148 7.03 -20.87 0.86
CA ALA A 148 5.74 -21.53 0.88
C ALA A 148 5.06 -21.61 -0.50
N ASP A 149 5.72 -21.08 -1.56
CA ASP A 149 5.16 -20.94 -2.91
C ASP A 149 3.79 -20.22 -2.90
N PHE A 150 3.66 -19.24 -2.02
CA PHE A 150 2.41 -18.52 -1.84
C PHE A 150 2.26 -17.40 -2.87
N GLN A 151 1.24 -17.54 -3.71
CA GLN A 151 0.88 -16.57 -4.75
C GLN A 151 -0.41 -15.84 -4.32
N ALA A 152 -0.30 -14.58 -3.91
CA ALA A 152 -1.40 -13.77 -3.44
C ALA A 152 -2.24 -13.25 -4.62
N ASP A 153 -3.56 -13.36 -4.50
CA ASP A 153 -4.50 -12.77 -5.45
C ASP A 153 -4.61 -11.25 -5.23
N ALA A 154 -4.37 -10.80 -3.99
CA ALA A 154 -4.17 -9.40 -3.66
C ALA A 154 -3.05 -9.18 -2.63
N ILE A 155 -2.20 -8.18 -2.90
CA ILE A 155 -1.16 -7.69 -1.99
C ILE A 155 -1.50 -6.27 -1.56
N PHE A 156 -1.54 -6.03 -0.25
CA PHE A 156 -1.62 -4.69 0.34
C PHE A 156 -0.22 -4.28 0.79
N LEU A 157 0.38 -3.31 0.09
CA LEU A 157 1.71 -2.78 0.41
C LEU A 157 1.56 -1.43 1.12
N ASP A 158 1.60 -1.46 2.46
CA ASP A 158 1.29 -0.32 3.32
C ASP A 158 2.35 0.03 4.38
N PRO A 159 3.66 0.09 4.06
CA PRO A 159 4.65 0.57 5.02
C PRO A 159 4.60 2.10 5.17
N PHE A 160 5.24 2.64 6.21
CA PHE A 160 5.47 4.09 6.34
C PHE A 160 6.15 4.68 5.11
N SER A 161 6.04 6.00 4.92
CA SER A 161 6.38 6.63 3.64
C SER A 161 7.84 6.39 3.20
N PRO A 162 8.16 6.42 1.89
CA PRO A 162 9.49 6.07 1.40
C PRO A 162 10.67 6.81 2.04
N PRO A 163 10.58 8.11 2.37
CA PRO A 163 11.64 8.78 3.12
C PRO A 163 11.81 8.30 4.58
N LYS A 164 10.78 7.72 5.19
CA LYS A 164 10.78 7.26 6.60
C LYS A 164 11.14 5.80 6.77
N CYS A 165 10.64 4.94 5.88
CA CYS A 165 10.91 3.51 5.91
C CYS A 165 11.46 3.02 4.55
N PRO A 166 12.59 3.61 4.06
CA PRO A 166 13.12 3.32 2.72
C PRO A 166 13.42 1.84 2.48
N GLN A 167 13.69 1.06 3.53
CA GLN A 167 13.94 -0.39 3.50
C GLN A 167 12.87 -1.14 2.71
N LEU A 168 11.60 -0.76 2.89
CA LEU A 168 10.44 -1.46 2.32
C LEU A 168 9.98 -0.88 0.97
N TRP A 169 10.79 0.00 0.39
CA TRP A 169 10.55 0.62 -0.93
C TRP A 169 11.72 0.43 -1.89
N THR A 170 12.67 -0.44 -1.53
CA THR A 170 13.84 -0.74 -2.36
C THR A 170 13.46 -1.62 -3.54
N MET A 171 14.21 -1.52 -4.64
CA MET A 171 14.01 -2.41 -5.79
C MET A 171 14.12 -3.88 -5.38
N GLU A 172 15.08 -4.19 -4.52
CA GLU A 172 15.32 -5.54 -4.03
C GLU A 172 14.12 -6.08 -3.25
N PHE A 173 13.60 -5.32 -2.28
CA PHE A 173 12.43 -5.75 -1.52
C PHE A 173 11.16 -5.83 -2.37
N LEU A 174 10.90 -4.83 -3.23
CA LEU A 174 9.71 -4.83 -4.09
C LEU A 174 9.73 -5.96 -5.12
N ASN A 175 10.91 -6.40 -5.55
CA ASN A 175 11.04 -7.61 -6.38
C ASN A 175 10.67 -8.89 -5.61
N LEU A 176 10.95 -8.97 -4.30
CA LEU A 176 10.47 -10.08 -3.46
C LEU A 176 8.95 -10.04 -3.30
N VAL A 177 8.38 -8.84 -3.11
CA VAL A 177 6.92 -8.66 -3.03
C VAL A 177 6.24 -9.11 -4.33
N ALA A 178 6.80 -8.73 -5.49
CA ALA A 178 6.26 -9.15 -6.79
C ALA A 178 6.31 -10.67 -7.01
N GLN A 179 7.30 -11.38 -6.48
CA GLN A 179 7.37 -12.86 -6.57
C GLN A 179 6.24 -13.57 -5.84
N CYS A 180 5.64 -12.92 -4.85
CA CYS A 180 4.50 -13.43 -4.11
C CYS A 180 3.16 -13.04 -4.75
N LEU A 181 3.14 -12.36 -5.91
CA LEU A 181 1.91 -11.92 -6.58
C LEU A 181 1.49 -12.94 -7.63
N ALA A 182 0.24 -13.40 -7.59
CA ALA A 182 -0.32 -14.23 -8.64
C ALA A 182 -0.26 -13.54 -10.02
N SER A 183 -0.21 -14.32 -11.10
CA SER A 183 -0.06 -13.80 -12.47
C SER A 183 -1.15 -12.79 -12.88
N ASP A 184 -2.36 -12.94 -12.34
CA ASP A 184 -3.51 -12.07 -12.53
C ASP A 184 -3.88 -11.30 -11.24
N GLY A 185 -3.02 -11.33 -10.23
CA GLY A 185 -3.21 -10.69 -8.93
C GLY A 185 -3.05 -9.18 -8.96
N TYR A 186 -3.51 -8.52 -7.90
CA TYR A 186 -3.42 -7.06 -7.72
C TYR A 186 -2.48 -6.69 -6.58
N LEU A 187 -1.55 -5.78 -6.81
CA LEU A 187 -0.75 -5.13 -5.76
C LEU A 187 -1.18 -3.66 -5.65
N ALA A 188 -1.67 -3.25 -4.49
CA ALA A 188 -2.02 -1.85 -4.23
C ALA A 188 -1.15 -1.22 -3.15
N THR A 189 -0.84 0.07 -3.33
CA THR A 189 -0.21 0.91 -2.32
C THR A 189 -0.74 2.34 -2.39
N TYR A 190 -0.80 3.02 -1.24
CA TYR A 190 -1.14 4.45 -1.20
C TYR A 190 -0.09 5.33 -1.87
N SER A 191 1.15 4.85 -1.99
CA SER A 191 2.28 5.64 -2.49
C SER A 191 2.20 5.87 -4.00
N CYS A 192 2.37 7.12 -4.42
CA CYS A 192 2.57 7.52 -5.82
C CYS A 192 4.00 8.00 -6.11
N ALA A 193 4.95 7.69 -5.24
CA ALA A 193 6.34 8.12 -5.41
C ALA A 193 6.93 7.51 -6.69
N ALA A 194 7.61 8.35 -7.49
CA ALA A 194 8.20 7.93 -8.77
C ALA A 194 9.21 6.78 -8.58
N ALA A 195 10.03 6.83 -7.53
CA ALA A 195 10.97 5.76 -7.17
C ALA A 195 10.28 4.40 -6.93
N VAL A 196 9.12 4.40 -6.27
CA VAL A 196 8.34 3.19 -5.98
C VAL A 196 7.74 2.64 -7.27
N ARG A 197 7.14 3.50 -8.09
CA ARG A 197 6.57 3.13 -9.39
C ARG A 197 7.63 2.50 -10.31
N VAL A 198 8.81 3.10 -10.42
CA VAL A 198 9.91 2.55 -11.22
C VAL A 198 10.43 1.22 -10.66
N ALA A 199 10.51 1.08 -9.33
CA ALA A 199 10.91 -0.19 -8.72
C ALA A 199 9.89 -1.32 -9.00
N LEU A 200 8.58 -1.03 -8.93
CA LEU A 200 7.53 -1.98 -9.33
C LEU A 200 7.59 -2.32 -10.83
N GLN A 201 7.87 -1.36 -11.70
CA GLN A 201 8.09 -1.63 -13.13
C GLN A 201 9.30 -2.53 -13.38
N ALA A 202 10.39 -2.29 -12.66
CA ALA A 202 11.58 -3.12 -12.76
C ALA A 202 11.36 -4.56 -12.26
N ALA A 203 10.39 -4.78 -11.37
CA ALA A 203 9.92 -6.09 -10.95
C ALA A 203 8.97 -6.76 -11.97
N GLY A 204 8.78 -6.16 -13.15
CA GLY A 204 7.95 -6.70 -14.24
C GLY A 204 6.47 -6.31 -14.19
N LEU A 205 6.07 -5.44 -13.26
CA LEU A 205 4.68 -5.04 -13.11
C LEU A 205 4.32 -3.86 -14.03
N GLN A 206 3.15 -3.95 -14.64
CA GLN A 206 2.44 -2.84 -15.27
C GLN A 206 1.81 -1.95 -14.20
N LEU A 207 1.80 -0.64 -14.42
CA LEU A 207 1.31 0.34 -13.46
C LEU A 207 -0.01 0.96 -13.87
N GLY A 208 -0.89 1.12 -12.89
CA GLY A 208 -2.04 2.01 -12.94
C GLY A 208 -2.06 2.96 -11.74
N LYS A 209 -2.82 4.04 -11.87
CA LYS A 209 -3.14 4.92 -10.75
C LYS A 209 -4.43 4.45 -10.08
N THR A 210 -4.50 4.57 -8.76
CA THR A 210 -5.78 4.43 -8.05
C THR A 210 -6.54 5.76 -8.08
N PRO A 211 -7.88 5.76 -7.97
CA PRO A 211 -8.65 7.00 -7.90
C PRO A 211 -8.13 7.93 -6.78
N GLY A 212 -7.98 9.21 -7.10
CA GLY A 212 -7.77 10.24 -6.09
C GLY A 212 -9.13 10.61 -5.49
N VAL A 213 -9.32 10.43 -4.19
CA VAL A 213 -10.57 10.83 -3.53
C VAL A 213 -10.41 12.26 -3.00
N GLY A 214 -11.17 13.19 -3.57
CA GLY A 214 -11.12 14.61 -3.22
C GLY A 214 -9.77 15.26 -3.56
N ARG A 215 -9.13 15.90 -2.58
CA ARG A 215 -7.81 16.55 -2.73
C ARG A 215 -6.62 15.58 -2.57
N LYS A 216 -6.86 14.28 -2.38
CA LYS A 216 -5.81 13.30 -2.10
C LYS A 216 -5.09 12.86 -3.37
N SER A 217 -3.77 12.75 -3.29
CA SER A 217 -2.95 12.15 -4.34
C SER A 217 -3.46 10.74 -4.70
N PRO A 218 -3.36 10.34 -5.97
CA PRO A 218 -3.61 8.95 -6.35
C PRO A 218 -2.63 8.02 -5.64
N GLY A 219 -2.97 6.74 -5.52
CA GLY A 219 -2.01 5.70 -5.16
C GLY A 219 -1.44 5.02 -6.41
N THR A 220 -0.91 3.81 -6.22
CA THR A 220 -0.42 2.95 -7.31
C THR A 220 -1.11 1.59 -7.21
N LEU A 221 -1.63 1.13 -8.35
CA LEU A 221 -2.05 -0.24 -8.58
C LEU A 221 -1.03 -0.88 -9.52
N ALA A 222 -0.60 -2.11 -9.24
CA ALA A 222 0.38 -2.82 -10.04
C ALA A 222 -0.06 -4.27 -10.29
N ARG A 223 0.19 -4.78 -11.49
CA ARG A 223 -0.19 -6.12 -11.96
C ARG A 223 0.84 -6.61 -12.96
N PHE A 224 0.99 -7.92 -13.16
CA PHE A 224 1.84 -8.43 -14.26
C PHE A 224 1.23 -8.17 -15.64
N ILE A 225 -0.10 -8.07 -15.70
CA ILE A 225 -0.88 -7.88 -16.92
C ILE A 225 -1.57 -6.51 -16.92
N PRO A 226 -1.72 -5.84 -18.09
CA PRO A 226 -2.19 -4.46 -18.16
C PRO A 226 -3.70 -4.28 -17.91
N GLU A 227 -4.48 -5.37 -17.93
CA GLU A 227 -5.92 -5.34 -17.77
C GLU A 227 -6.33 -4.72 -16.43
N ASN A 228 -7.41 -3.94 -16.46
CA ASN A 228 -8.00 -3.26 -15.30
C ASN A 228 -7.08 -2.22 -14.62
N LEU A 229 -6.00 -1.80 -15.28
CA LEU A 229 -5.20 -0.66 -14.84
C LEU A 229 -5.73 0.63 -15.44
N THR A 230 -5.98 1.63 -14.59
CA THR A 230 -6.17 3.01 -15.07
C THR A 230 -4.80 3.60 -15.42
N PRO A 231 -4.53 3.99 -16.68
CA PRO A 231 -3.21 4.47 -17.08
C PRO A 231 -2.76 5.69 -16.28
N LEU A 232 -1.45 5.79 -16.08
CA LEU A 232 -0.84 7.02 -15.57
C LEU A 232 -1.06 8.16 -16.56
N SER A 233 -1.35 9.36 -16.07
CA SER A 233 -1.44 10.55 -16.91
C SER A 233 -0.08 10.89 -17.55
N GLN A 234 -0.07 11.67 -18.64
CA GLN A 234 1.19 12.13 -19.24
C GLN A 234 2.10 12.81 -18.22
N GLN A 235 1.53 13.66 -17.37
CA GLN A 235 2.26 14.31 -16.28
C GLN A 235 2.94 13.30 -15.35
N GLU A 236 2.22 12.25 -14.94
CA GLU A 236 2.78 11.19 -14.10
C GLU A 236 3.84 10.35 -14.83
N GLN A 237 3.64 10.04 -16.11
CA GLN A 237 4.61 9.32 -16.92
C GLN A 237 5.92 10.12 -17.06
N GLU A 238 5.83 11.43 -17.33
CA GLU A 238 7.00 12.31 -17.38
C GLU A 238 7.70 12.42 -16.02
N HIS A 239 6.95 12.40 -14.91
CA HIS A 239 7.54 12.40 -13.57
C HIS A 239 8.45 11.18 -13.33
N LEU A 240 8.14 10.03 -13.95
CA LEU A 240 8.99 8.83 -13.89
C LEU A 240 10.33 8.98 -14.64
N LEU A 241 10.48 10.02 -15.45
CA LEU A 241 11.74 10.34 -16.15
C LEU A 241 12.64 11.30 -15.37
N THR A 242 12.15 11.84 -14.26
CA THR A 242 12.90 12.77 -13.40
C THR A 242 13.86 12.05 -12.46
N ASN A 243 14.71 12.81 -11.76
CA ASN A 243 15.56 12.27 -10.70
C ASN A 243 14.76 11.75 -9.47
N ALA A 244 13.47 12.08 -9.33
CA ALA A 244 12.61 11.49 -8.30
C ALA A 244 12.44 9.97 -8.49
N ALA A 245 12.58 9.51 -9.72
CA ALA A 245 12.38 8.13 -10.13
C ALA A 245 13.61 7.24 -9.89
N ILE A 246 14.71 7.82 -9.42
CA ILE A 246 15.86 7.05 -8.94
C ILE A 246 15.41 6.25 -7.73
N ALA A 247 15.52 4.93 -7.85
CA ALA A 247 14.96 4.00 -6.90
C ALA A 247 15.77 3.95 -5.60
N TYR A 248 15.11 3.51 -4.53
CA TYR A 248 15.82 3.09 -3.32
C TYR A 248 16.48 1.73 -3.59
N ARG A 249 17.67 1.50 -3.05
CA ARG A 249 18.45 0.27 -3.26
C ARG A 249 18.94 -0.26 -1.93
N ASP A 250 18.75 -1.55 -1.70
CA ASP A 250 19.24 -2.29 -0.55
C ASP A 250 19.74 -3.66 -1.02
N PRO A 251 20.96 -3.72 -1.61
CA PRO A 251 21.47 -4.95 -2.23
C PRO A 251 21.62 -6.13 -1.27
N THR A 252 21.72 -5.86 0.03
CA THR A 252 21.93 -6.89 1.07
C THR A 252 20.64 -7.26 1.80
N LEU A 253 19.54 -6.52 1.58
CA LEU A 253 18.28 -6.60 2.32
C LEU A 253 18.46 -6.42 3.84
N ARG A 254 19.51 -5.70 4.24
CA ARG A 254 19.94 -5.52 5.63
C ARG A 254 20.46 -4.11 5.91
N ASP A 255 20.60 -3.26 4.88
CA ASP A 255 21.11 -1.90 5.07
C ASP A 255 20.14 -1.09 5.96
N ASP A 256 20.68 -0.16 6.74
CA ASP A 256 19.87 0.78 7.51
C ASP A 256 19.26 1.89 6.64
N ALA A 257 18.30 2.63 7.21
CA ALA A 257 17.59 3.67 6.48
C ALA A 257 18.53 4.76 5.95
N ASP A 258 19.49 5.21 6.76
CA ASP A 258 20.41 6.30 6.42
C ASP A 258 21.30 5.93 5.25
N THR A 259 21.81 4.70 5.24
CA THR A 259 22.62 4.14 4.14
C THR A 259 21.82 4.11 2.84
N ILE A 260 20.59 3.62 2.88
CA ILE A 260 19.71 3.56 1.70
C ILE A 260 19.39 4.97 1.19
N LEU A 261 19.09 5.91 2.10
CA LEU A 261 18.79 7.31 1.76
C LEU A 261 20.02 8.04 1.22
N GLN A 262 21.20 7.80 1.77
CA GLN A 262 22.44 8.42 1.30
C GLN A 262 22.78 7.93 -0.10
N ARG A 263 22.75 6.61 -0.33
CA ARG A 263 22.97 6.01 -1.65
C ARG A 263 22.05 6.60 -2.71
N ARG A 264 20.75 6.71 -2.41
CA ARG A 264 19.78 7.34 -3.31
C ARG A 264 20.11 8.81 -3.57
N ARG A 265 20.49 9.58 -2.54
CA ARG A 265 20.86 10.99 -2.68
C ARG A 265 22.09 11.16 -3.59
N ASP A 266 23.12 10.34 -3.43
CA ASP A 266 24.33 10.40 -4.24
C ASP A 266 24.03 10.11 -5.73
N GLU A 267 23.17 9.12 -5.99
CA GLU A 267 22.72 8.81 -7.36
C GLU A 267 21.85 9.94 -7.94
N GLN A 268 20.98 10.54 -7.11
CA GLN A 268 20.17 11.70 -7.53
C GLN A 268 21.02 12.93 -7.88
N GLN A 269 22.11 13.17 -7.13
CA GLN A 269 23.01 14.31 -7.35
C GLN A 269 23.91 14.13 -8.58
N SER A 270 24.31 12.89 -8.88
CA SER A 270 25.12 12.57 -10.06
C SER A 270 24.29 12.38 -11.34
N SER A 271 22.96 12.30 -11.22
CA SER A 271 22.06 12.11 -12.35
C SER A 271 21.95 13.33 -13.26
N GLN A 272 21.89 13.07 -14.57
CA GLN A 272 21.55 14.09 -15.59
C GLN A 272 20.02 14.23 -15.81
N ARG A 273 19.20 13.51 -15.04
CA ARG A 273 17.74 13.58 -15.17
C ARG A 273 17.21 14.92 -14.67
N GLU A 274 16.12 15.39 -15.28
CA GLU A 274 15.40 16.58 -14.84
C GLU A 274 15.04 16.48 -13.34
N SER A 275 15.17 17.57 -12.59
CA SER A 275 14.74 17.61 -11.19
C SER A 275 13.23 17.74 -11.05
N THR A 276 12.64 17.22 -9.97
CA THR A 276 11.20 17.40 -9.69
C THR A 276 10.78 18.87 -9.67
N SER A 277 11.63 19.77 -9.15
CA SER A 277 11.31 21.20 -9.09
C SER A 277 11.25 21.83 -10.48
N HIS A 278 12.17 21.46 -11.38
CA HIS A 278 12.15 21.93 -12.76
C HIS A 278 10.94 21.37 -13.52
N TRP A 279 10.68 20.07 -13.39
CA TRP A 279 9.51 19.40 -13.94
C TRP A 279 8.19 20.07 -13.48
N LYS A 280 8.04 20.37 -12.18
CA LYS A 280 6.87 21.08 -11.63
C LYS A 280 6.70 22.45 -12.28
N LYS A 281 7.78 23.24 -12.36
CA LYS A 281 7.75 24.58 -12.96
C LYS A 281 7.30 24.53 -14.42
N ARG A 282 7.80 23.56 -15.19
CA ARG A 282 7.42 23.33 -16.59
C ARG A 282 5.93 23.03 -16.73
N TRP A 283 5.39 22.13 -15.92
CA TRP A 283 3.95 21.80 -15.92
C TRP A 283 3.05 22.95 -15.45
N SER A 284 3.48 23.72 -14.44
CA SER A 284 2.74 24.92 -14.02
C SER A 284 2.61 25.94 -15.15
N ALA A 285 3.69 26.18 -15.92
CA ALA A 285 3.66 27.11 -17.05
C ALA A 285 2.75 26.64 -18.20
N LEU A 286 2.72 25.33 -18.49
CA LEU A 286 1.83 24.75 -19.50
C LEU A 286 0.35 24.90 -19.11
N ASN A 287 0.01 24.71 -17.84
CA ASN A 287 -1.36 24.86 -17.36
C ASN A 287 -1.83 26.32 -17.33
N SER A 288 -0.91 27.28 -17.15
CA SER A 288 -1.23 28.72 -17.19
C SER A 288 -1.37 29.28 -18.62
N THR A 289 -1.03 28.51 -19.65
CA THR A 289 -1.08 28.92 -21.06
C THR A 289 -2.17 28.22 -21.88
N ALA A 290 -2.97 27.35 -21.25
CA ALA A 290 -4.14 26.76 -21.89
C ALA A 290 -5.24 27.84 -22.05
N PRO A 291 -5.73 28.11 -23.28
CA PRO A 291 -6.79 29.09 -23.48
C PRO A 291 -8.07 28.64 -22.76
N GLU A 292 -8.70 29.56 -22.03
CA GLU A 292 -10.08 29.40 -21.56
C GLU A 292 -10.95 29.20 -22.81
N ASN A 293 -11.49 28.00 -23.00
CA ASN A 293 -12.51 27.80 -24.03
C ASN A 293 -13.74 28.63 -23.64
N ASP A 294 -13.96 29.69 -24.42
CA ASP A 294 -15.11 30.59 -24.41
C ASP A 294 -16.43 29.82 -24.28
N ALA A 295 -17.02 29.85 -23.08
CA ALA A 295 -18.45 29.64 -22.89
C ALA A 295 -19.15 31.00 -22.93
N HIS A 296 -19.30 31.57 -24.13
CA HIS A 296 -20.27 32.63 -24.40
C HIS A 296 -21.11 32.21 -25.62
N SER A 297 -22.15 31.41 -25.37
CA SER A 297 -23.30 31.36 -26.28
C SER A 297 -24.30 32.43 -25.82
N PRO A 298 -24.65 33.39 -26.69
CA PRO A 298 -25.56 34.49 -26.34
C PRO A 298 -27.00 33.98 -26.22
N THR A 299 -27.70 34.56 -25.26
CA THR A 299 -29.15 34.51 -25.06
C THR A 299 -29.90 34.93 -26.32
N THR A 300 -30.69 34.01 -26.89
CA THR A 300 -31.81 34.36 -27.79
C THR A 300 -33.07 34.60 -26.97
N LYS A 301 -33.69 35.76 -27.24
CA LYS A 301 -35.07 36.12 -26.87
C LYS A 301 -36.09 35.21 -27.53
#